data_AF-W4LNV4-F1
#
_entry.id   AF-W4LNV4-F1
#
_cell.length_a   1.000
_cell.length_b   1.000
_cell.length_c   1.000
_cell.angle_alpha   90.00
_cell.angle_beta   90.00
_cell.angle_gamma   90.00
#
_symmetry.space_group_name_H-M   'P 1'
#
loop_
_entity.id
_entity.type
_entity.pdbx_description
1 polymer ?
#
loop_
_entity_poly.entity_id
_entity_poly.type
_entity_poly.pdbx_seq_one_letter_code
_entity_poly.pdbx_strand_id
1 'polypeptide(L)'
;AIVGHANLLLGDRVEPVLEALQAASPNRFRGIRHSVTWDAHPEVENTAAHNMQGQLANETFRAGARVLARMGMTLEGWMFFPQLPELADFAKAVPDLTIILNHIGGLVREGPYANRDDEVLATWRSGIAAVAECPNVVIKLGGMGMPRNGFDWHTRDTPIGSEELAEAMA
;
A
#
# COMPACT_ATOMS: atom_id res chain seq x y z
N ALA A 1 9.99 15.17 5.52
CA ALA A 1 8.56 15.27 5.18
C ALA A 1 7.72 14.54 6.23
N ILE A 2 6.40 14.76 6.25
CA ILE A 2 5.38 14.08 7.07
C ILE A 2 4.33 13.53 6.10
N VAL A 3 3.99 12.27 6.30
CA VAL A 3 2.84 11.59 5.68
C VAL A 3 1.81 11.40 6.79
N GLY A 4 0.64 12.02 6.65
CA GLY A 4 -0.43 11.96 7.63
C GLY A 4 -1.51 10.96 7.27
N HIS A 5 -2.74 11.21 7.72
CA HIS A 5 -3.90 10.39 7.38
C HIS A 5 -5.13 11.28 7.18
N ALA A 6 -5.90 10.98 6.13
CA ALA A 6 -7.23 11.51 5.90
C ALA A 6 -8.07 10.42 5.23
N ASN A 7 -9.35 10.32 5.56
CA ASN A 7 -10.24 9.32 4.97
C ASN A 7 -10.68 9.78 3.58
N LEU A 8 -10.20 9.10 2.53
CA LEU A 8 -10.55 9.44 1.14
C LEU A 8 -12.00 9.08 0.77
N LEU A 9 -12.68 8.25 1.57
CA LEU A 9 -14.13 8.00 1.42
C LEU A 9 -14.99 9.22 1.77
N LEU A 10 -14.40 10.33 2.23
CA LEU A 10 -15.09 11.62 2.29
C LEU A 10 -15.31 12.24 0.89
N GLY A 11 -14.65 11.72 -0.15
CA GLY A 11 -14.68 12.30 -1.49
C GLY A 11 -14.11 13.72 -1.48
N ASP A 12 -14.75 14.64 -2.19
CA ASP A 12 -14.33 16.05 -2.20
C ASP A 12 -14.35 16.70 -0.80
N ARG A 13 -15.14 16.18 0.13
CA ARG A 13 -15.19 16.68 1.52
C ARG A 13 -13.93 16.37 2.34
N VAL A 14 -12.94 15.70 1.76
CA VAL A 14 -11.62 15.51 2.38
C VAL A 14 -10.79 16.79 2.38
N GLU A 15 -11.07 17.74 1.48
CA GLU A 15 -10.26 18.95 1.27
C GLU A 15 -10.04 19.76 2.57
N PRO A 16 -11.06 20.08 3.39
CA PRO A 16 -10.84 20.82 4.64
C PRO A 16 -9.95 20.07 5.65
N VAL A 17 -9.94 18.74 5.62
CA VAL A 17 -9.06 17.93 6.48
C VAL A 17 -7.61 18.07 6.01
N LEU A 18 -7.38 18.01 4.69
CA LEU A 18 -6.05 18.18 4.09
C LEU A 18 -5.52 19.60 4.29
N GLU A 19 -6.37 20.62 4.16
CA GLU A 19 -6.02 22.01 4.47
C GLU A 19 -5.62 22.17 5.94
N ALA A 20 -6.35 21.57 6.88
CA ALA A 20 -6.02 21.62 8.30
C ALA A 20 -4.68 20.92 8.60
N LEU A 21 -4.41 19.75 7.98
CA LEU A 21 -3.12 19.05 8.12
C LEU A 21 -1.96 19.87 7.54
N GLN A 22 -2.17 20.49 6.38
CA GLN A 22 -1.20 21.38 5.75
C GLN A 22 -0.93 22.60 6.63
N ALA A 23 -1.97 23.23 7.19
CA ALA A 23 -1.83 24.40 8.07
C ALA A 23 -1.09 24.05 9.37
N ALA A 24 -1.31 22.86 9.92
CA ALA A 24 -0.62 22.38 11.11
C ALA A 24 0.88 22.10 10.87
N SER A 25 1.26 21.81 9.63
CA SER A 25 2.65 21.51 9.27
C SER A 25 3.02 22.00 7.86
N PRO A 26 3.08 23.33 7.66
CA PRO A 26 3.13 23.94 6.32
C PRO A 26 4.36 23.56 5.50
N ASN A 27 5.48 23.26 6.17
CA ASN A 27 6.75 22.98 5.51
C ASN A 27 7.05 21.48 5.37
N ARG A 28 6.36 20.62 6.12
CA ARG A 28 6.69 19.19 6.21
C ARG A 28 5.60 18.27 5.70
N PHE A 29 4.32 18.64 5.75
CA PHE A 29 3.23 17.79 5.26
C PHE A 29 3.34 17.64 3.73
N ARG A 30 3.27 16.39 3.23
CA ARG A 30 3.43 16.09 1.80
C ARG A 30 2.35 15.17 1.23
N GLY A 31 1.51 14.61 2.08
CA GLY A 31 0.48 13.67 1.66
C GLY A 31 0.03 12.77 2.79
N ILE A 32 -0.69 11.72 2.43
CA ILE A 32 -1.32 10.81 3.39
C ILE A 32 -0.96 9.36 3.10
N ARG A 33 -1.09 8.51 4.13
CA ARG A 33 -1.18 7.07 3.96
C ARG A 33 -2.62 6.64 4.18
N HIS A 34 -3.14 5.87 3.23
CA HIS A 34 -4.43 5.21 3.36
C HIS A 34 -4.24 3.70 3.15
N SER A 35 -4.47 2.93 4.19
CA SER A 35 -4.50 1.47 4.07
C SER A 35 -5.80 1.05 3.40
N VAL A 36 -5.70 0.10 2.47
CA VAL A 36 -6.81 -0.46 1.68
C VAL A 36 -6.75 -1.99 1.68
N THR A 37 -5.95 -2.57 2.59
CA THR A 37 -5.75 -4.01 2.74
C THR A 37 -7.08 -4.74 2.80
N TRP A 38 -7.29 -5.66 1.87
CA TRP A 38 -8.47 -6.51 1.86
C TRP A 38 -8.12 -7.88 1.29
N ASP A 39 -8.63 -8.92 1.95
CA ASP A 39 -8.57 -10.31 1.51
C ASP A 39 -9.90 -11.01 1.76
N ALA A 40 -10.27 -11.95 0.89
CA ALA A 40 -11.49 -12.74 1.04
C ALA A 40 -11.32 -13.90 2.04
N HIS A 41 -10.08 -14.35 2.26
CA HIS A 41 -9.81 -15.50 3.09
C HIS A 41 -9.97 -15.15 4.58
N PRO A 42 -10.77 -15.90 5.35
CA PRO A 42 -11.08 -15.55 6.74
C PRO A 42 -9.88 -15.57 7.69
N GLU A 43 -8.80 -16.26 7.32
CA GLU A 43 -7.55 -16.31 8.10
C GLU A 43 -6.64 -15.08 7.86
N VAL A 44 -6.93 -14.27 6.85
CA VAL A 44 -6.18 -13.03 6.59
C VAL A 44 -6.93 -11.89 7.27
N GLU A 45 -6.30 -11.33 8.31
CA GLU A 45 -6.91 -10.25 9.07
C GLU A 45 -7.02 -8.97 8.22
N ASN A 46 -8.26 -8.58 7.90
CA ASN A 46 -8.60 -7.25 7.45
C ASN A 46 -8.89 -6.38 8.68
N THR A 47 -8.11 -5.32 8.88
CA THR A 47 -8.36 -4.40 9.99
C THR A 47 -9.74 -3.74 9.83
N ALA A 48 -10.48 -3.56 10.93
CA ALA A 48 -11.85 -2.99 10.87
C ALA A 48 -11.91 -1.59 10.22
N ALA A 49 -10.84 -0.80 10.32
CA ALA A 49 -10.74 0.51 9.67
C ALA A 49 -10.62 0.43 8.14
N HIS A 50 -10.25 -0.74 7.60
CA HIS A 50 -9.90 -0.96 6.19
C HIS A 50 -10.43 -2.35 5.75
N ASN A 51 -11.75 -2.49 5.62
CA ASN A 51 -12.39 -3.77 5.28
C ASN A 51 -13.38 -3.62 4.11
N MET A 52 -12.94 -2.98 3.03
CA MET A 52 -13.76 -2.76 1.84
C MET A 52 -13.08 -3.37 0.62
N GLN A 53 -13.70 -4.42 0.06
CA GLN A 53 -13.32 -4.95 -1.25
C GLN A 53 -13.50 -3.87 -2.33
N GLY A 54 -12.54 -3.72 -3.23
CA GLY A 54 -12.68 -2.79 -4.36
C GLY A 54 -12.63 -1.31 -3.96
N GLN A 55 -11.96 -0.97 -2.85
CA GLN A 55 -11.92 0.41 -2.36
C GLN A 55 -11.24 1.38 -3.34
N LEU A 56 -10.24 0.95 -4.11
CA LEU A 56 -9.58 1.80 -5.11
C LEU A 56 -10.44 1.98 -6.37
N ALA A 57 -11.36 1.04 -6.64
CA ALA A 57 -12.37 1.18 -7.69
C ALA A 57 -13.55 2.09 -7.29
N ASN A 58 -13.71 2.42 -6.00
CA ASN A 58 -14.80 3.25 -5.52
C ASN A 58 -14.66 4.71 -6.01
N GLU A 59 -15.70 5.25 -6.66
CA GLU A 59 -15.63 6.61 -7.22
C GLU A 59 -15.54 7.71 -6.16
N THR A 60 -16.11 7.51 -4.97
CA THR A 60 -15.93 8.46 -3.86
C THR A 60 -14.48 8.48 -3.40
N PHE A 61 -13.83 7.30 -3.29
CA PHE A 61 -12.40 7.21 -2.97
C PHE A 61 -11.55 7.91 -4.05
N ARG A 62 -11.86 7.68 -5.33
CA ARG A 62 -11.19 8.35 -6.47
C ARG A 62 -11.41 9.86 -6.46
N ALA A 63 -12.58 10.35 -6.07
CA ALA A 63 -12.84 11.78 -5.89
C ALA A 63 -11.90 12.38 -4.82
N GLY A 64 -11.77 11.72 -3.66
CA GLY A 64 -10.82 12.13 -2.61
C GLY A 64 -9.36 12.07 -3.09
N ALA A 65 -8.99 11.06 -3.87
CA ALA A 65 -7.67 10.96 -4.48
C ALA A 65 -7.36 12.09 -5.48
N ARG A 66 -8.36 12.51 -6.27
CA ARG A 66 -8.25 13.66 -7.17
C ARG A 66 -8.04 14.97 -6.38
N VAL A 67 -8.57 15.10 -5.17
CA VAL A 67 -8.27 16.24 -4.29
C VAL A 67 -6.78 16.27 -3.93
N LEU A 68 -6.20 15.13 -3.51
CA LEU A 68 -4.76 15.05 -3.24
C LEU A 68 -3.93 15.48 -4.46
N ALA A 69 -4.29 15.00 -5.64
CA ALA A 69 -3.60 15.35 -6.89
C ALA A 69 -3.66 16.87 -7.15
N ARG A 70 -4.84 17.49 -7.05
CA ARG A 70 -5.02 18.95 -7.22
C ARG A 70 -4.20 19.76 -6.21
N MET A 71 -4.05 19.25 -4.99
CA MET A 71 -3.26 19.90 -3.93
C MET A 71 -1.76 19.60 -4.02
N GLY A 72 -1.30 18.83 -5.02
CA GLY A 72 0.11 18.46 -5.18
C GLY A 72 0.63 17.53 -4.07
N MET A 73 -0.26 16.73 -3.47
CA MET A 73 0.05 15.80 -2.38
C MET A 73 0.18 14.36 -2.88
N THR A 74 0.91 13.53 -2.15
CA THR A 74 1.09 12.10 -2.47
C THR A 74 0.14 11.18 -1.70
N LEU A 75 -0.12 9.99 -2.25
CA LEU A 75 -0.80 8.90 -1.56
C LEU A 75 0.17 7.74 -1.32
N GLU A 76 0.42 7.38 -0.06
CA GLU A 76 1.02 6.07 0.28
C GLU A 76 -0.09 5.01 0.40
N GLY A 77 -0.03 3.96 -0.42
CA GLY A 77 -0.98 2.85 -0.42
C GLY A 77 -0.42 1.64 0.32
N TRP A 78 -1.07 1.22 1.41
CA TRP A 78 -0.82 -0.07 2.07
C TRP A 78 -1.93 -1.06 1.72
N MET A 79 -1.58 -2.18 1.08
CA MET A 79 -2.52 -3.16 0.51
C MET A 79 -1.88 -4.55 0.51
N PHE A 80 -2.62 -5.58 0.10
CA PHE A 80 -2.07 -6.91 -0.12
C PHE A 80 -1.81 -7.16 -1.61
N PHE A 81 -0.84 -8.04 -1.91
CA PHE A 81 -0.40 -8.32 -3.28
C PHE A 81 -1.52 -8.70 -4.28
N PRO A 82 -2.65 -9.36 -3.90
CA PRO A 82 -3.72 -9.65 -4.85
C PRO A 82 -4.41 -8.38 -5.39
N GLN A 83 -4.26 -7.25 -4.70
CA GLN A 83 -4.87 -5.97 -5.06
C GLN A 83 -4.01 -5.14 -6.03
N LEU A 84 -2.81 -5.59 -6.40
CA LEU A 84 -1.91 -4.85 -7.31
C LEU A 84 -2.54 -4.51 -8.68
N PRO A 85 -3.35 -5.38 -9.32
CA PRO A 85 -4.09 -5.01 -10.52
C PRO A 85 -5.08 -3.85 -10.29
N GLU A 86 -5.77 -3.86 -9.13
CA GLU A 86 -6.69 -2.78 -8.75
C GLU A 86 -5.96 -1.44 -8.57
N LEU A 87 -4.74 -1.48 -8.00
CA LEU A 87 -3.87 -0.31 -7.91
C LEU A 87 -3.46 0.22 -9.29
N ALA A 88 -3.10 -0.66 -10.23
CA ALA A 88 -2.74 -0.24 -11.59
C ALA A 88 -3.92 0.48 -12.28
N ASP A 89 -5.15 -0.03 -12.11
CA ASP A 89 -6.34 0.61 -12.66
C ASP A 89 -6.68 1.93 -11.97
N PHE A 90 -6.49 2.02 -10.65
CA PHE A 90 -6.63 3.27 -9.91
C PHE A 90 -5.60 4.33 -10.33
N ALA A 91 -4.34 3.93 -10.52
CA ALA A 91 -3.29 4.83 -10.96
C ALA A 91 -3.59 5.42 -12.35
N LYS A 92 -4.13 4.62 -13.28
CA LYS A 92 -4.61 5.07 -14.59
C LYS A 92 -5.83 6.00 -14.49
N ALA A 93 -6.72 5.78 -13.51
CA ALA A 93 -7.92 6.57 -13.31
C ALA A 93 -7.64 7.94 -12.63
N VAL A 94 -6.49 8.10 -11.99
CA VAL A 94 -6.03 9.34 -11.34
C VAL A 94 -4.56 9.62 -11.73
N PRO A 95 -4.28 9.88 -13.02
CA PRO A 95 -2.91 9.91 -13.56
C PRO A 95 -2.04 11.03 -12.96
N ASP A 96 -2.66 12.11 -12.48
CA ASP A 96 -1.95 13.25 -11.89
C ASP A 96 -1.53 13.02 -10.42
N LEU A 97 -2.03 11.96 -9.77
CA LEU A 97 -1.66 11.64 -8.39
C LEU A 97 -0.37 10.84 -8.35
N THR A 98 0.64 11.32 -7.63
CA THR A 98 1.80 10.48 -7.26
C THR A 98 1.41 9.49 -6.18
N ILE A 99 1.54 8.20 -6.50
CA ILE A 99 1.22 7.08 -5.61
C ILE A 99 2.51 6.39 -5.20
N ILE A 100 2.67 6.16 -3.90
CA ILE A 100 3.77 5.41 -3.33
C ILE A 100 3.22 4.05 -2.89
N LEU A 101 3.55 3.00 -3.63
CA LEU A 101 3.22 1.64 -3.27
C LEU A 101 4.12 1.19 -2.12
N ASN A 102 3.51 0.93 -0.97
CA ASN A 102 4.26 0.54 0.21
C ASN A 102 4.75 -0.91 0.13
N HIS A 103 5.88 -1.12 0.78
CA HIS A 103 6.42 -2.41 1.16
C HIS A 103 6.37 -3.46 0.06
N ILE A 104 7.04 -3.15 -1.05
CA ILE A 104 7.16 -4.03 -2.22
C ILE A 104 5.82 -4.56 -2.73
N GLY A 105 4.70 -3.85 -2.54
CA GLY A 105 3.39 -4.32 -2.99
C GLY A 105 2.63 -5.20 -2.00
N GLY A 106 3.05 -5.24 -0.73
CA GLY A 106 2.33 -5.93 0.33
C GLY A 106 2.28 -7.44 0.12
N LEU A 107 3.44 -8.03 -0.16
CA LEU A 107 3.61 -9.47 -0.24
C LEU A 107 3.14 -10.14 1.06
N VAL A 108 2.36 -11.21 0.93
CA VAL A 108 1.89 -12.02 2.05
C VAL A 108 2.20 -13.48 1.74
N ARG A 109 2.94 -14.14 2.63
CA ARG A 109 3.40 -15.54 2.54
C ARG A 109 3.09 -16.32 3.82
N GLU A 110 2.11 -15.86 4.59
CA GLU A 110 1.60 -16.50 5.81
C GLU A 110 0.14 -16.97 5.62
N GLY A 111 -0.37 -17.73 6.59
CA GLY A 111 -1.77 -18.21 6.59
C GLY A 111 -2.11 -18.99 5.31
N PRO A 112 -3.15 -18.60 4.55
CA PRO A 112 -3.56 -19.32 3.34
C PRO A 112 -2.56 -19.22 2.17
N TYR A 113 -1.57 -18.34 2.31
CA TYR A 113 -0.50 -18.12 1.35
C TYR A 113 0.81 -18.81 1.76
N ALA A 114 0.87 -19.40 2.96
CA ALA A 114 2.04 -20.12 3.43
C ALA A 114 2.34 -21.35 2.55
N ASN A 115 3.63 -21.61 2.30
CA ASN A 115 4.12 -22.75 1.51
C ASN A 115 3.58 -22.80 0.07
N ARG A 116 3.17 -21.66 -0.50
CA ARG A 116 2.65 -21.54 -1.88
C ARG A 116 3.44 -20.52 -2.70
N ASP A 117 4.76 -20.46 -2.48
CA ASP A 117 5.63 -19.44 -3.05
C ASP A 117 5.55 -19.35 -4.57
N ASP A 118 5.45 -20.48 -5.28
CA ASP A 118 5.34 -20.49 -6.74
C ASP A 118 4.11 -19.69 -7.22
N GLU A 119 2.97 -19.84 -6.56
CA GLU A 119 1.72 -19.14 -6.90
C GLU A 119 1.75 -17.68 -6.40
N VAL A 120 2.17 -17.47 -5.16
CA VAL A 120 2.20 -16.16 -4.51
C VAL A 120 3.17 -15.24 -5.24
N LEU A 121 4.40 -15.70 -5.49
CA LEU A 121 5.42 -14.90 -6.17
C LEU A 121 5.07 -14.69 -7.65
N ALA A 122 4.45 -15.65 -8.33
CA ALA A 122 3.98 -15.44 -9.70
C ALA A 122 2.90 -14.35 -9.76
N THR A 123 1.91 -14.41 -8.86
CA THR A 123 0.83 -13.42 -8.76
C THR A 123 1.38 -12.04 -8.41
N TRP A 124 2.25 -11.98 -7.40
CA TRP A 124 2.91 -10.75 -6.98
C TRP A 124 3.75 -10.13 -8.11
N ARG A 125 4.59 -10.90 -8.80
CA ARG A 125 5.41 -10.42 -9.94
C ARG A 125 4.54 -9.86 -11.07
N SER A 126 3.45 -10.57 -11.42
CA SER A 126 2.50 -10.11 -12.43
C SER A 126 1.85 -8.78 -12.03
N GLY A 127 1.42 -8.65 -10.77
CA GLY A 127 0.88 -7.42 -10.21
C GLY A 127 1.87 -6.26 -10.22
N ILE A 128 3.12 -6.51 -9.80
CA ILE A 128 4.20 -5.50 -9.85
C ILE A 128 4.47 -5.05 -11.28
N ALA A 129 4.50 -5.97 -12.25
CA ALA A 129 4.66 -5.62 -13.66
C ALA A 129 3.53 -4.71 -14.15
N ALA A 130 2.27 -5.03 -13.82
CA ALA A 130 1.13 -4.19 -14.18
C ALA A 130 1.19 -2.79 -13.55
N VAL A 131 1.66 -2.68 -12.30
CA VAL A 131 1.86 -1.40 -11.62
C VAL A 131 3.04 -0.62 -12.22
N ALA A 132 4.10 -1.30 -12.66
CA ALA A 132 5.28 -0.66 -13.26
C ALA A 132 4.98 0.07 -14.57
N GLU A 133 3.92 -0.33 -15.29
CA GLU A 133 3.42 0.38 -16.47
C GLU A 133 2.76 1.74 -16.13
N CYS A 134 2.51 2.04 -14.84
CA CYS A 134 1.89 3.28 -14.38
C CYS A 134 2.97 4.31 -13.99
N PRO A 135 3.20 5.38 -14.78
CA PRO A 135 4.31 6.31 -14.56
C PRO A 135 4.16 7.16 -13.29
N ASN A 136 2.94 7.24 -12.73
CA ASN A 136 2.63 7.97 -11.51
C ASN A 136 2.76 7.12 -10.23
N VAL A 137 3.26 5.88 -10.35
CA VAL A 137 3.51 4.99 -9.21
C VAL A 137 5.01 4.83 -8.97
N VAL A 138 5.43 4.99 -7.72
CA VAL A 138 6.77 4.62 -7.25
C VAL A 138 6.66 3.58 -6.14
N ILE A 139 7.62 2.67 -6.06
CA ILE A 139 7.60 1.59 -5.07
C ILE A 139 8.58 1.86 -3.93
N LYS A 140 8.15 1.54 -2.71
CA LYS A 140 8.99 1.59 -1.51
C LYS A 140 9.61 0.22 -1.26
N LEU A 141 10.93 0.14 -1.38
CA LEU A 141 11.72 -1.03 -0.99
C LEU A 141 11.89 -1.03 0.53
N GLY A 142 10.93 -1.63 1.24
CA GLY A 142 10.93 -1.70 2.69
C GLY A 142 9.89 -2.68 3.21
N GLY A 143 9.82 -2.87 4.52
CA GLY A 143 8.83 -3.80 5.11
C GLY A 143 9.10 -5.28 4.85
N MET A 144 10.23 -5.64 4.23
CA MET A 144 10.60 -7.03 3.92
C MET A 144 10.82 -7.90 5.17
N GLY A 145 11.10 -7.30 6.33
CA GLY A 145 11.19 -8.01 7.61
C GLY A 145 9.86 -8.22 8.35
N MET A 146 8.72 -7.81 7.79
CA MET A 146 7.41 -8.04 8.44
C MET A 146 7.13 -9.55 8.53
N PRO A 147 6.51 -10.04 9.63
CA PRO A 147 6.11 -11.44 9.77
C PRO A 147 5.35 -11.99 8.56
N ARG A 148 4.51 -11.13 7.96
CA ARG A 148 3.71 -11.44 6.76
C ARG A 148 4.51 -11.92 5.55
N ASN A 149 5.81 -11.65 5.46
CA ASN A 149 6.64 -12.12 4.36
C ASN A 149 7.12 -13.57 4.53
N GLY A 150 6.74 -14.25 5.62
CA GLY A 150 6.91 -15.69 5.79
C GLY A 150 8.35 -16.14 6.04
N PHE A 151 9.21 -15.25 6.55
CA PHE A 151 10.60 -15.60 6.88
C PHE A 151 10.78 -16.17 8.30
N ASP A 152 9.74 -16.06 9.14
CA ASP A 152 9.71 -16.56 10.52
C ASP A 152 10.86 -16.10 11.43
N TRP A 153 11.67 -15.11 11.04
CA TRP A 153 12.79 -14.61 11.84
C TRP A 153 12.36 -14.10 13.22
N HIS A 154 11.12 -13.61 13.32
CA HIS A 154 10.52 -13.16 14.58
C HIS A 154 10.28 -14.29 15.59
N THR A 155 10.36 -15.56 15.18
CA THR A 155 10.19 -16.74 16.03
C THR A 155 11.52 -17.29 16.58
N ARG A 156 12.66 -16.81 16.09
CA ARG A 156 13.99 -17.31 16.49
C ARG A 156 14.38 -16.76 17.87
N ASP A 157 15.04 -17.59 18.67
CA ASP A 157 15.67 -17.16 19.93
C ASP A 157 16.82 -16.17 19.70
N THR A 158 17.55 -16.34 18.60
CA THR A 158 18.63 -15.45 18.17
C THR A 158 18.18 -14.67 16.93
N PRO A 159 18.17 -13.32 16.97
CA PRO A 159 17.83 -12.50 15.81
C PRO A 159 18.72 -12.79 14.59
N ILE A 160 18.16 -12.64 13.40
CA ILE A 160 18.89 -12.78 12.14
C ILE A 160 20.03 -11.74 12.03
N GLY A 161 21.20 -12.18 11.55
CA GLY A 161 22.33 -11.31 11.26
C GLY A 161 22.21 -10.59 9.90
N SER A 162 22.97 -9.52 9.67
CA SER A 162 22.86 -8.71 8.45
C SER A 162 23.23 -9.45 7.16
N GLU A 163 24.18 -10.39 7.20
CA GLU A 163 24.61 -11.17 6.04
C GLU A 163 23.53 -12.20 5.65
N GLU A 164 23.07 -13.00 6.61
CA GLU A 164 21.97 -13.96 6.43
C GLU A 164 20.68 -13.25 5.94
N LEU A 165 20.40 -12.05 6.48
CA LEU A 165 19.27 -11.23 6.05
C LEU A 165 19.37 -10.83 4.57
N ALA A 166 20.56 -10.41 4.13
CA ALA A 166 20.80 -9.98 2.75
C ALA A 166 20.69 -11.17 1.77
N GLU A 167 21.25 -12.32 2.13
CA GLU A 167 21.16 -13.55 1.30
C GLU A 167 19.72 -14.04 1.17
N ALA A 168 18.94 -14.03 2.26
CA ALA A 168 17.57 -14.52 2.24
C ALA A 168 16.58 -13.57 1.51
N MET A 169 16.93 -12.29 1.33
CA MET A 169 16.12 -11.28 0.64
C MET A 169 16.48 -11.09 -0.84
N ALA A 170 17.59 -11.67 -1.31
CA ALA A 170 18.09 -11.52 -2.68
C ALA A 170 17.24 -12.30 -3.70
#